data_AF-A0ABD7SRG3-F1
#
_entry.id   AF-A0ABD7SRG3-F1
#
_cell.length_a   1.000
_cell.length_b   1.000
_cell.length_c   1.000
_cell.angle_alpha   90.00
_cell.angle_beta   90.00
_cell.angle_gamma   90.00
#
_symmetry.space_group_name_H-M   'P 1'
#
loop_
_entity.id
_entity.type
_entity.pdbx_description
1 polymer ?
#
loop_
_entity_poly.entity_id
_entity_poly.type
_entity_poly.pdbx_seq_one_letter_code
_entity_poly.pdbx_strand_id
1 'polypeptide(L)'
;MNENEKVNVQELFNVLNSTETETQKSPDTGSLGKFAFGTQAVSQLATRDFGGDEPFTAKDMMDYFNSIGLRTNEICSVLTINSNRLGYMTKVSATGQEMPFEYIPPTLEIFLRLVKAYPEYAPWKKITVQDVADATGFDVVTLANICGSSESSGERWEQESNNTNPLVSVLLKLIYTMAKGGVDQVVFREVSELVKTSRNNNEASRLVNDNSWNSIHSQTSRKVRKVMRNCLNDLELNGSKAKLQNPQSGAMIKEMIIRTPDKDAQTINDYRSKSGLTGAALEKQISILSLCLEWHRVRNSYQKAIVSYSRQKKESAQMPPARLEEYRRKLGDELITDEVLRYHRENLSKVTKALESEASTSLPLWS
;
A
#
# COMPACT_ATOMS: atom_id res chain seq x y z
N MET A 1 57.07 -24.75 41.94
CA MET A 1 56.64 -24.02 40.73
C MET A 1 55.25 -24.53 40.41
N ASN A 2 54.23 -23.96 41.06
CA ASN A 2 53.44 -22.79 40.61
C ASN A 2 52.61 -23.15 39.37
N GLU A 3 51.32 -23.43 39.54
CA GLU A 3 50.21 -22.47 39.73
C GLU A 3 49.69 -21.94 38.38
N ASN A 4 48.63 -22.55 37.85
CA ASN A 4 47.29 -21.93 37.83
C ASN A 4 46.31 -22.78 37.01
N GLU A 5 45.69 -23.74 37.70
CA GLU A 5 44.28 -24.07 37.52
C GLU A 5 43.52 -23.41 38.67
N LYS A 6 42.40 -22.75 38.38
CA LYS A 6 41.18 -22.73 39.21
C LYS A 6 40.12 -21.83 38.57
N VAL A 7 39.07 -22.46 38.04
CA VAL A 7 37.73 -21.88 38.01
C VAL A 7 36.95 -22.60 39.10
N ASN A 8 36.56 -21.87 40.15
CA ASN A 8 35.83 -22.40 41.30
C ASN A 8 34.33 -22.16 41.12
N VAL A 9 33.58 -23.26 41.11
CA VAL A 9 32.13 -23.37 40.92
C VAL A 9 31.34 -22.96 42.18
N GLN A 10 31.99 -22.40 43.21
CA GLN A 10 31.36 -22.10 44.52
C GLN A 10 30.79 -20.67 44.67
N GLU A 11 31.09 -19.71 43.78
CA GLU A 11 30.41 -18.38 43.80
C GLU A 11 28.98 -18.44 43.25
N LEU A 12 28.58 -19.61 42.75
CA LEU A 12 27.22 -19.96 42.33
C LEU A 12 26.25 -20.27 43.49
N PHE A 13 26.66 -20.19 44.77
CA PHE A 13 25.82 -20.72 45.87
C PHE A 13 25.41 -19.79 47.03
N ASN A 14 25.87 -18.53 47.12
CA ASN A 14 25.61 -17.72 48.33
C ASN A 14 24.78 -16.43 48.17
N VAL A 15 24.15 -16.16 47.03
CA VAL A 15 23.21 -15.01 46.90
C VAL A 15 21.78 -15.46 46.57
N LEU A 16 21.39 -16.60 47.15
CA LEU A 16 20.01 -17.11 47.10
C LEU A 16 19.19 -16.90 48.40
N ASN A 17 19.69 -16.26 49.47
CA ASN A 17 19.01 -16.33 50.79
C ASN A 17 18.81 -15.00 51.56
N SER A 18 18.10 -14.03 50.97
CA SER A 18 17.27 -13.06 51.71
C SER A 18 16.42 -12.29 50.68
N THR A 19 15.09 -12.35 50.63
CA THR A 19 14.09 -12.52 51.67
C THR A 19 12.77 -12.87 50.97
N GLU A 20 12.07 -13.90 51.45
CA GLU A 20 10.69 -14.22 51.08
C GLU A 20 9.72 -13.15 51.62
N THR A 21 8.68 -12.83 50.86
CA THR A 21 7.32 -12.77 51.43
C THR A 21 6.30 -13.00 50.31
N GLU A 22 5.55 -14.10 50.45
CA GLU A 22 4.37 -14.44 49.66
C GLU A 22 3.21 -13.48 49.96
N THR A 23 2.42 -13.11 48.94
CA THR A 23 0.94 -13.10 49.08
C THR A 23 0.22 -13.25 47.73
N GLN A 24 -0.48 -14.39 47.61
CA GLN A 24 -1.79 -14.65 46.97
C GLN A 24 -2.05 -14.41 45.46
N LYS A 25 -2.64 -15.46 44.88
CA LYS A 25 -3.22 -15.60 43.53
C LYS A 25 -4.35 -14.60 43.21
N SER A 26 -4.38 -14.15 41.96
CA SER A 26 -5.61 -13.99 41.15
C SER A 26 -5.25 -14.05 39.65
N PRO A 27 -6.14 -14.50 38.74
CA PRO A 27 -5.78 -14.74 37.34
C PRO A 27 -5.99 -13.51 36.45
N ASP A 28 -5.42 -13.63 35.24
CA ASP A 28 -5.76 -12.97 33.97
C ASP A 28 -4.91 -11.79 33.42
N THR A 29 -4.60 -11.99 32.13
CA THR A 29 -4.32 -11.03 31.04
C THR A 29 -2.95 -10.38 30.88
N GLY A 30 -2.22 -10.85 29.85
CA GLY A 30 -1.45 -10.01 28.93
C GLY A 30 0.03 -9.78 29.24
N SER A 31 0.92 -10.33 28.41
CA SER A 31 2.19 -9.71 28.02
C SER A 31 2.87 -10.55 26.92
N LEU A 32 2.89 -10.00 25.70
CA LEU A 32 3.71 -10.51 24.59
C LEU A 32 5.20 -10.38 24.98
N GLY A 33 5.90 -11.51 24.94
CA GLY A 33 7.30 -11.61 25.30
C GLY A 33 8.19 -10.67 24.48
N LYS A 34 8.98 -9.86 25.18
CA LYS A 34 10.17 -9.20 24.63
C LYS A 34 11.21 -10.28 24.32
N PHE A 35 11.45 -10.55 23.05
CA PHE A 35 12.61 -11.33 22.61
C PHE A 35 13.83 -10.41 22.53
N ALA A 36 14.89 -10.78 23.25
CA ALA A 36 16.19 -10.11 23.18
C ALA A 36 16.90 -10.52 21.89
N PHE A 37 17.20 -9.54 21.03
CA PHE A 37 17.86 -9.74 19.74
C PHE A 37 19.39 -9.65 19.87
N GLY A 38 20.10 -10.45 19.06
CA GLY A 38 21.55 -10.46 18.96
C GLY A 38 22.11 -9.14 18.39
N THR A 39 23.17 -8.64 19.03
CA THR A 39 23.82 -7.34 18.84
C THR A 39 24.44 -7.10 17.45
N GLN A 40 24.59 -8.13 16.61
CA GLN A 40 25.17 -8.00 15.26
C GLN A 40 24.15 -7.62 14.18
N ALA A 41 22.89 -8.06 14.26
CA ALA A 41 21.85 -7.70 13.28
C ALA A 41 21.55 -6.18 13.32
N VAL A 42 21.49 -5.61 14.53
CA VAL A 42 21.29 -4.17 14.80
C VAL A 42 22.38 -3.30 14.14
N SER A 43 23.59 -3.85 13.92
CA SER A 43 24.73 -3.13 13.35
C SER A 43 24.65 -2.93 11.83
N GLN A 44 24.07 -3.85 11.06
CA GLN A 44 23.98 -3.72 9.60
C GLN A 44 22.82 -2.82 9.16
N LEU A 45 21.74 -2.82 9.95
CA LEU A 45 20.54 -2.00 9.71
C LEU A 45 20.78 -0.51 9.95
N ALA A 46 21.61 -0.15 10.93
CA ALA A 46 21.90 1.25 11.28
C ALA A 46 22.71 2.03 10.22
N THR A 47 23.27 1.35 9.21
CA THR A 47 24.18 1.98 8.23
C THR A 47 23.62 2.11 6.80
N ARG A 48 22.50 1.45 6.47
CA ARG A 48 21.93 1.44 5.10
C ARG A 48 20.66 2.30 4.98
N ASP A 49 20.56 3.09 3.91
CA ASP A 49 19.40 3.94 3.61
C ASP A 49 18.30 3.15 2.89
N PHE A 50 17.28 2.72 3.63
CA PHE A 50 16.08 2.05 3.12
C PHE A 50 14.99 3.02 2.62
N GLY A 51 15.33 4.31 2.44
CA GLY A 51 14.38 5.39 2.20
C GLY A 51 13.80 5.95 3.50
N GLY A 52 13.05 7.07 3.38
CA GLY A 52 12.41 7.70 4.53
C GLY A 52 11.18 6.95 5.04
N ASP A 53 10.60 7.45 6.13
CA ASP A 53 9.43 6.88 6.82
C ASP A 53 8.10 7.05 6.08
N GLU A 54 8.14 7.58 4.85
CA GLU A 54 6.98 7.82 4.00
C GLU A 54 6.85 6.70 2.95
N PRO A 55 5.62 6.25 2.64
CA PRO A 55 5.41 5.28 1.56
C PRO A 55 5.79 5.86 0.19
N PHE A 56 6.33 5.02 -0.68
CA PHE A 56 6.73 5.45 -2.01
C PHE A 56 5.52 5.60 -2.95
N THR A 57 5.51 6.70 -3.71
CA THR A 57 4.57 6.95 -4.80
C THR A 57 5.14 6.47 -6.13
N ALA A 58 4.29 6.42 -7.17
CA ALA A 58 4.77 6.11 -8.52
C ALA A 58 5.83 7.12 -9.00
N LYS A 59 5.76 8.38 -8.54
CA LYS A 59 6.78 9.39 -8.83
C LYS A 59 8.11 9.02 -8.19
N ASP A 60 8.13 8.61 -6.92
CA ASP A 60 9.38 8.27 -6.22
C ASP A 60 10.06 7.05 -6.87
N MET A 61 9.27 6.06 -7.30
CA MET A 61 9.76 4.94 -8.09
C MET A 61 10.39 5.39 -9.42
N MET A 62 9.72 6.27 -10.17
CA MET A 62 10.24 6.76 -11.45
C MET A 62 11.49 7.61 -11.26
N ASP A 63 11.51 8.47 -10.24
CA ASP A 63 12.68 9.29 -9.88
C ASP A 63 13.89 8.40 -9.52
N TYR A 64 13.67 7.32 -8.77
CA TYR A 64 14.71 6.32 -8.50
C TYR A 64 15.22 5.65 -9.78
N PHE A 65 14.34 5.10 -10.62
CA PHE A 65 14.77 4.45 -11.86
C PHE A 65 15.49 5.40 -12.82
N ASN A 66 15.04 6.66 -12.89
CA ASN A 66 15.69 7.69 -13.69
C ASN A 66 17.07 8.07 -13.13
N SER A 67 17.24 8.13 -11.80
CA SER A 67 18.52 8.51 -11.19
C SER A 67 19.62 7.46 -11.42
N ILE A 68 19.24 6.20 -11.59
CA ILE A 68 20.15 5.11 -11.98
C ILE A 68 20.21 4.89 -13.51
N GLY A 69 19.58 5.77 -14.30
CA GLY A 69 19.70 5.79 -15.76
C GLY A 69 18.88 4.74 -16.52
N LEU A 70 17.88 4.11 -15.90
CA LEU A 70 17.05 3.11 -16.59
C LEU A 70 16.06 3.77 -17.56
N ARG A 71 15.99 3.21 -18.77
CA ARG A 71 15.01 3.58 -19.80
C ARG A 71 13.71 2.79 -19.60
N THR A 72 12.63 3.27 -20.20
CA THR A 72 11.28 2.68 -20.10
C THR A 72 11.23 1.17 -20.37
N ASN A 73 11.94 0.68 -21.40
CA ASN A 73 11.95 -0.75 -21.74
C ASN A 73 12.68 -1.59 -20.67
N GLU A 74 13.73 -1.03 -20.06
CA GLU A 74 14.49 -1.67 -19.00
C GLU A 74 13.66 -1.71 -17.71
N ILE A 75 12.94 -0.62 -17.39
CA ILE A 75 11.98 -0.59 -16.27
C ILE A 75 10.89 -1.65 -16.47
N CYS A 76 10.31 -1.73 -17.67
CA CYS A 76 9.30 -2.75 -17.99
C CYS A 76 9.84 -4.18 -17.82
N SER A 77 11.09 -4.41 -18.24
CA SER A 77 11.77 -5.70 -18.09
C SER A 77 12.00 -6.05 -16.61
N VAL A 78 12.54 -5.11 -15.82
CA VAL A 78 12.77 -5.28 -14.37
C VAL A 78 11.47 -5.63 -13.65
N LEU A 79 10.40 -4.89 -13.94
CA LEU A 79 9.10 -5.10 -13.32
C LEU A 79 8.32 -6.28 -13.90
N THR A 80 8.82 -6.91 -14.97
CA THR A 80 8.13 -7.99 -15.71
C THR A 80 6.71 -7.57 -16.12
N ILE A 81 6.57 -6.33 -16.63
CA ILE A 81 5.31 -5.76 -17.11
C ILE A 81 5.44 -5.31 -18.56
N ASN A 82 4.31 -5.22 -19.26
CA ASN A 82 4.27 -4.56 -20.56
C ASN A 82 4.25 -3.03 -20.42
N SER A 83 4.59 -2.32 -21.50
CA SER A 83 4.64 -0.86 -21.53
C SER A 83 3.31 -0.18 -21.17
N ASN A 84 2.18 -0.79 -21.56
CA ASN A 84 0.84 -0.28 -21.21
C ASN A 84 0.60 -0.32 -19.70
N ARG A 85 1.04 -1.39 -19.02
CA ARG A 85 0.94 -1.54 -17.56
C ARG A 85 1.80 -0.50 -16.84
N LEU A 86 2.98 -0.17 -17.37
CA LEU A 86 3.78 0.90 -16.79
C LEU A 86 3.02 2.24 -16.80
N GLY A 87 2.33 2.55 -17.91
CA GLY A 87 1.44 3.72 -17.98
C GLY A 87 0.33 3.69 -16.92
N TYR A 88 -0.27 2.52 -16.66
CA TYR A 88 -1.27 2.36 -15.60
C TYR A 88 -0.70 2.40 -14.19
N MET A 89 0.60 2.21 -14.02
CA MET A 89 1.27 2.31 -12.72
C MET A 89 1.81 3.72 -12.44
N THR A 90 1.93 4.57 -13.47
CA THR A 90 2.66 5.85 -13.36
C THR A 90 1.82 7.07 -13.73
N LYS A 91 0.74 6.92 -14.49
CA LYS A 91 -0.14 8.03 -14.90
C LYS A 91 -1.52 7.91 -14.30
N VAL A 92 -2.32 6.97 -14.79
CA VAL A 92 -3.69 6.75 -14.31
C VAL A 92 -3.97 5.26 -14.28
N SER A 93 -4.44 4.79 -13.13
CA SER A 93 -4.69 3.37 -12.91
C SER A 93 -5.78 2.84 -13.84
N ALA A 94 -5.83 1.52 -13.99
CA ALA A 94 -6.95 0.84 -14.65
C ALA A 94 -8.31 1.17 -14.00
N THR A 95 -8.29 1.70 -12.78
CA THR A 95 -9.48 2.05 -12.00
C THR A 95 -9.66 3.56 -11.81
N GLY A 96 -8.96 4.40 -12.59
CA GLY A 96 -9.14 5.85 -12.59
C GLY A 96 -8.44 6.61 -11.45
N GLN A 97 -7.46 6.01 -10.78
CA GLN A 97 -6.70 6.67 -9.72
C GLN A 97 -5.50 7.43 -10.31
N GLU A 98 -5.18 8.60 -9.77
CA GLU A 98 -4.02 9.41 -10.20
C GLU A 98 -2.72 8.85 -9.61
N MET A 99 -2.08 7.96 -10.36
CA MET A 99 -0.93 7.20 -9.87
C MET A 99 0.26 8.01 -9.35
N PRO A 100 0.60 9.21 -9.88
CA PRO A 100 1.67 10.03 -9.31
C PRO A 100 1.51 10.35 -7.82
N PHE A 101 0.27 10.32 -7.32
CA PHE A 101 -0.08 10.57 -5.92
C PHE A 101 -0.55 9.31 -5.18
N GLU A 102 -0.68 8.17 -5.88
CA GLU A 102 -0.94 6.89 -5.23
C GLU A 102 0.37 6.29 -4.73
N TYR A 103 0.30 5.65 -3.57
CA TYR A 103 1.37 4.75 -3.15
C TYR A 103 1.41 3.54 -4.09
N ILE A 104 2.63 3.14 -4.48
CA ILE A 104 2.83 1.96 -5.31
C ILE A 104 2.36 0.69 -4.57
N PRO A 105 2.26 -0.48 -5.22
CA PRO A 105 1.96 -1.72 -4.48
C PRO A 105 3.04 -2.02 -3.41
N PRO A 106 2.68 -2.53 -2.22
CA PRO A 106 3.65 -2.83 -1.15
C PRO A 106 4.80 -3.75 -1.60
N THR A 107 4.50 -4.78 -2.38
CA THR A 107 5.51 -5.66 -3.02
C THR A 107 6.56 -4.85 -3.78
N LEU A 108 6.13 -3.84 -4.53
CA LEU A 108 7.02 -3.01 -5.33
C LEU A 108 7.80 -2.01 -4.47
N GLU A 109 7.19 -1.51 -3.40
CA GLU A 109 7.89 -0.66 -2.43
C GLU A 109 8.99 -1.42 -1.69
N ILE A 110 8.69 -2.62 -1.19
CA ILE A 110 9.68 -3.49 -0.53
C ILE A 110 10.82 -3.79 -1.51
N PHE A 111 10.49 -4.13 -2.76
CA PHE A 111 11.49 -4.30 -3.82
C PHE A 111 12.39 -3.06 -3.95
N LEU A 112 11.82 -1.87 -4.11
CA LEU A 112 12.56 -0.62 -4.29
C LEU A 112 13.45 -0.28 -3.08
N ARG A 113 12.93 -0.44 -1.87
CA ARG A 113 13.70 -0.19 -0.64
C ARG A 113 14.89 -1.13 -0.52
N LEU A 114 14.71 -2.41 -0.87
CA LEU A 114 15.79 -3.40 -0.89
C LEU A 114 16.82 -3.08 -1.98
N VAL A 115 16.44 -2.84 -3.24
CA VAL A 115 17.42 -2.53 -4.31
C VAL A 115 18.10 -1.17 -4.12
N LYS A 116 17.46 -0.21 -3.43
CA LYS A 116 18.09 1.06 -3.06
C LYS A 116 19.16 0.85 -2.00
N ALA A 117 18.85 0.08 -0.96
CA ALA A 117 19.80 -0.22 0.12
C ALA A 117 20.91 -1.18 -0.35
N TYR A 118 20.62 -2.06 -1.29
CA TYR A 118 21.47 -3.15 -1.77
C TYR A 118 21.56 -3.19 -3.30
N PRO A 119 22.10 -2.13 -3.94
CA PRO A 119 22.13 -2.01 -5.40
C PRO A 119 22.94 -3.11 -6.09
N GLU A 120 23.90 -3.71 -5.40
CA GLU A 120 24.72 -4.82 -5.88
C GLU A 120 23.91 -6.10 -6.16
N TYR A 121 22.68 -6.20 -5.64
CA TYR A 121 21.77 -7.34 -5.82
C TYR A 121 20.61 -7.06 -6.79
N ALA A 122 20.58 -5.90 -7.46
CA ALA A 122 19.52 -5.56 -8.42
C ALA A 122 19.33 -6.70 -9.46
N PRO A 123 18.10 -7.21 -9.66
CA PRO A 123 17.92 -8.52 -10.27
C PRO A 123 18.05 -8.50 -11.79
N TRP A 124 18.96 -9.32 -12.32
CA TRP A 124 19.07 -9.58 -13.76
C TRP A 124 18.66 -11.01 -14.18
N LYS A 125 18.09 -11.85 -13.30
CA LYS A 125 17.74 -13.27 -13.61
C LYS A 125 16.45 -13.78 -12.94
N LYS A 126 15.85 -14.86 -13.46
CA LYS A 126 14.58 -15.48 -13.01
C LYS A 126 14.82 -16.65 -12.02
N ILE A 127 14.07 -16.67 -10.91
CA ILE A 127 14.15 -17.58 -9.72
C ILE A 127 12.71 -17.84 -9.23
N THR A 128 12.44 -18.97 -8.58
CA THR A 128 11.10 -19.44 -8.13
C THR A 128 10.86 -19.27 -6.62
N VAL A 129 9.62 -19.45 -6.14
CA VAL A 129 9.25 -19.37 -4.70
C VAL A 129 10.01 -20.41 -3.86
N GLN A 130 10.11 -21.65 -4.37
CA GLN A 130 10.77 -22.76 -3.67
C GLN A 130 12.27 -22.50 -3.48
N ASP A 131 12.92 -21.94 -4.51
CA ASP A 131 14.33 -21.55 -4.41
C ASP A 131 14.54 -20.58 -3.23
N VAL A 132 13.63 -19.62 -3.03
CA VAL A 132 13.70 -18.65 -1.91
C VAL A 132 13.51 -19.33 -0.57
N ALA A 133 12.48 -20.17 -0.43
CA ALA A 133 12.19 -20.89 0.81
C ALA A 133 13.39 -21.75 1.23
N ASP A 134 14.02 -22.46 0.28
CA ASP A 134 15.18 -23.30 0.55
C ASP A 134 16.42 -22.48 0.98
N ALA A 135 16.58 -21.26 0.43
CA ALA A 135 17.71 -20.40 0.76
C ALA A 135 17.52 -19.58 2.05
N THR A 136 16.28 -19.24 2.41
CA THR A 136 15.97 -18.42 3.58
C THR A 136 15.37 -19.21 4.74
N GLY A 137 15.03 -20.49 4.57
CA GLY A 137 14.34 -21.28 5.60
C GLY A 137 12.99 -20.70 6.03
N PHE A 138 12.40 -19.79 5.24
CA PHE A 138 11.08 -19.22 5.53
C PHE A 138 10.00 -20.16 5.00
N ASP A 139 8.94 -20.33 5.78
CA ASP A 139 7.71 -20.94 5.27
C ASP A 139 7.02 -20.00 4.25
N VAL A 140 6.14 -20.59 3.43
CA VAL A 140 5.52 -19.92 2.28
C VAL A 140 4.57 -18.79 2.73
N VAL A 141 3.97 -18.90 3.91
CA VAL A 141 3.10 -17.88 4.49
C VAL A 141 3.91 -16.67 4.97
N THR A 142 5.05 -16.91 5.64
CA THR A 142 6.02 -15.88 6.02
C THR A 142 6.55 -15.15 4.78
N LEU A 143 6.89 -15.89 3.72
CA LEU A 143 7.31 -15.30 2.44
C LEU A 143 6.20 -14.47 1.78
N ALA A 144 4.94 -14.92 1.83
CA ALA A 144 3.82 -14.17 1.28
C ALA A 144 3.64 -12.83 2.01
N ASN A 145 3.74 -12.83 3.33
CA ASN A 145 3.67 -11.61 4.15
C ASN A 145 4.84 -10.66 3.84
N ILE A 146 6.08 -11.16 3.80
CA ILE A 146 7.28 -10.36 3.42
C ILE A 146 7.13 -9.79 2.01
N CYS A 147 6.46 -10.51 1.10
CA CYS A 147 6.27 -10.05 -0.27
C CYS A 147 5.07 -9.11 -0.46
N GLY A 148 4.43 -8.63 0.61
CA GLY A 148 3.28 -7.74 0.47
C GLY A 148 2.00 -8.43 -0.03
N SER A 149 1.92 -9.76 0.09
CA SER A 149 0.77 -10.58 -0.35
C SER A 149 -0.07 -11.03 0.85
N SER A 150 -1.29 -11.50 0.61
CA SER A 150 -2.13 -12.07 1.68
C SER A 150 -1.66 -13.48 2.07
N GLU A 151 -1.96 -13.90 3.29
CA GLU A 151 -1.78 -15.27 3.78
C GLU A 151 -2.37 -16.32 2.82
N SER A 152 -3.61 -16.11 2.37
CA SER A 152 -4.29 -16.94 1.36
C SER A 152 -3.65 -16.93 -0.03
N SER A 153 -2.71 -16.01 -0.31
CA SER A 153 -1.87 -16.07 -1.50
C SER A 153 -0.68 -17.00 -1.29
N GLY A 154 -0.12 -17.05 -0.06
CA GLY A 154 0.92 -17.99 0.33
C GLY A 154 0.45 -19.44 0.27
N GLU A 155 -0.73 -19.74 0.83
CA GLU A 155 -1.35 -21.08 0.74
C GLU A 155 -1.54 -21.54 -0.70
N ARG A 156 -1.83 -20.61 -1.63
CA ARG A 156 -1.95 -20.90 -3.06
C ARG A 156 -0.61 -21.14 -3.74
N TRP A 157 0.48 -20.56 -3.25
CA TRP A 157 1.82 -20.83 -3.79
C TRP A 157 2.28 -22.25 -3.47
N GLU A 158 1.82 -22.83 -2.36
CA GLU A 158 2.07 -24.23 -2.02
C GLU A 158 1.35 -25.20 -2.97
N GLN A 159 0.17 -24.81 -3.49
CA GLN A 159 -0.69 -25.66 -4.33
C GLN A 159 -0.43 -25.49 -5.83
N GLU A 160 -0.07 -24.28 -6.28
CA GLU A 160 0.17 -23.94 -7.69
C GLU A 160 1.45 -23.09 -7.84
N SER A 161 2.62 -23.73 -7.93
CA SER A 161 3.93 -23.08 -7.95
C SER A 161 4.15 -22.02 -9.06
N ASN A 162 3.26 -21.97 -10.06
CA ASN A 162 3.39 -21.12 -11.25
C ASN A 162 2.43 -19.92 -11.30
N ASN A 163 1.58 -19.70 -10.29
CA ASN A 163 0.56 -18.64 -10.33
C ASN A 163 0.93 -17.41 -9.48
N THR A 164 2.21 -17.08 -9.40
CA THR A 164 2.71 -15.91 -8.70
C THR A 164 2.57 -14.64 -9.56
N ASN A 165 2.12 -13.55 -8.94
CA ASN A 165 2.10 -12.24 -9.58
C ASN A 165 3.53 -11.89 -10.08
N PRO A 166 3.71 -11.35 -11.30
CA PRO A 166 5.03 -10.99 -11.83
C PRO A 166 5.88 -10.12 -10.89
N LEU A 167 5.27 -9.15 -10.18
CA LEU A 167 5.98 -8.30 -9.24
C LEU A 167 6.46 -9.07 -8.00
N VAL A 168 5.65 -10.00 -7.52
CA VAL A 168 6.02 -10.88 -6.39
C VAL A 168 7.16 -11.81 -6.80
N SER A 169 7.10 -12.36 -8.02
CA SER A 169 8.19 -13.16 -8.57
C SER A 169 9.51 -12.37 -8.64
N VAL A 170 9.45 -11.07 -8.96
CA VAL A 170 10.63 -10.18 -8.99
C VAL A 170 11.20 -9.98 -7.59
N LEU A 171 10.35 -9.69 -6.61
CA LEU A 171 10.78 -9.51 -5.23
C LEU A 171 11.39 -10.78 -4.62
N LEU A 172 10.76 -11.94 -4.86
CA LEU A 172 11.28 -13.24 -4.42
C LEU A 172 12.69 -13.52 -4.94
N LYS A 173 12.94 -13.24 -6.24
CA LYS A 173 14.28 -13.37 -6.84
C LYS A 173 15.33 -12.51 -6.13
N LEU A 174 14.96 -11.27 -5.80
CA LEU A 174 15.85 -10.34 -5.11
C LEU A 174 16.19 -10.88 -3.71
N ILE A 175 15.17 -11.29 -2.94
CA ILE A 175 15.33 -11.84 -1.60
C ILE A 175 16.28 -13.06 -1.63
N TYR A 176 16.06 -13.99 -2.55
CA TYR A 176 16.93 -15.16 -2.72
C TYR A 176 18.39 -14.78 -3.01
N THR A 177 18.59 -13.84 -3.94
CA THR A 177 19.93 -13.43 -4.38
C THR A 177 20.69 -12.73 -3.25
N MET A 178 19.99 -11.90 -2.48
CA MET A 178 20.51 -11.24 -1.28
C MET A 178 20.85 -12.25 -0.18
N ALA A 179 19.96 -13.21 0.09
CA ALA A 179 20.19 -14.25 1.08
C ALA A 179 21.42 -15.11 0.74
N LYS A 180 21.57 -15.52 -0.53
CA LYS A 180 22.78 -16.21 -1.02
C LYS A 180 24.04 -15.35 -0.93
N GLY A 181 23.90 -14.04 -1.03
CA GLY A 181 24.97 -13.06 -0.82
C GLY A 181 25.35 -12.84 0.64
N GLY A 182 24.66 -13.49 1.59
CA GLY A 182 24.92 -13.37 3.03
C GLY A 182 24.16 -12.24 3.72
N VAL A 183 23.13 -11.66 3.08
CA VAL A 183 22.24 -10.70 3.75
C VAL A 183 21.35 -11.46 4.76
N ASP A 184 21.33 -10.97 6.00
CA ASP A 184 20.55 -11.56 7.08
C ASP A 184 19.03 -11.48 6.79
N GLN A 185 18.34 -12.57 7.08
CA GLN A 185 16.90 -12.71 6.98
C GLN A 185 16.10 -11.67 7.78
N VAL A 186 16.65 -11.18 8.88
CA VAL A 186 16.05 -10.11 9.69
C VAL A 186 15.78 -8.86 8.86
N VAL A 187 16.66 -8.53 7.91
CA VAL A 187 16.52 -7.35 7.03
C VAL A 187 15.21 -7.37 6.25
N PHE A 188 14.81 -8.52 5.70
CA PHE A 188 13.59 -8.61 4.91
C PHE A 188 12.33 -8.39 5.74
N ARG A 189 12.32 -8.89 6.99
CA ARG A 189 11.21 -8.69 7.92
C ARG A 189 11.11 -7.22 8.33
N GLU A 190 12.24 -6.59 8.65
CA GLU A 190 12.26 -5.18 9.07
C GLU A 190 11.85 -4.24 7.95
N VAL A 191 12.29 -4.45 6.70
CA VAL A 191 11.84 -3.64 5.57
C VAL A 191 10.33 -3.81 5.32
N SER A 192 9.81 -5.02 5.45
CA SER A 192 8.36 -5.27 5.35
C SER A 192 7.58 -4.52 6.45
N GLU A 193 8.03 -4.61 7.71
CA GLU A 193 7.40 -3.90 8.82
C GLU A 193 7.53 -2.38 8.72
N LEU A 194 8.65 -1.87 8.18
CA LEU A 194 8.83 -0.45 7.86
C LEU A 194 7.80 0.01 6.84
N VAL A 195 7.60 -0.73 5.73
CA VAL A 195 6.59 -0.40 4.71
C VAL A 195 5.18 -0.45 5.27
N LYS A 196 4.89 -1.43 6.13
CA LYS A 196 3.58 -1.56 6.78
C LYS A 196 3.32 -0.39 7.74
N THR A 197 4.29 -0.05 8.56
CA THR A 197 4.22 1.05 9.54
C THR A 197 4.12 2.40 8.84
N SER A 198 4.94 2.65 7.82
CA SER A 198 4.90 3.89 7.04
C SER A 198 3.53 4.10 6.40
N ARG A 199 2.94 3.04 5.83
CA ARG A 199 1.60 3.08 5.24
C ARG A 199 0.52 3.31 6.27
N ASN A 200 0.56 2.62 7.41
CA ASN A 200 -0.40 2.85 8.48
C ASN A 200 -0.37 4.30 9.02
N ASN A 201 0.80 4.95 8.96
CA ASN A 201 0.97 6.33 9.41
C ASN A 201 0.57 7.37 8.36
N ASN A 202 0.62 7.03 7.07
CA ASN A 202 0.48 8.01 5.97
C ASN A 202 -0.72 7.75 5.05
N GLU A 203 -1.29 6.56 5.03
CA GLU A 203 -2.58 6.33 4.38
C GLU A 203 -3.68 6.93 5.25
N ALA A 204 -4.61 7.66 4.61
CA ALA A 204 -5.70 8.33 5.31
C ALA A 204 -6.65 7.39 6.08
N SER A 205 -6.48 6.09 5.86
CA SER A 205 -7.20 5.02 6.51
C SER A 205 -6.21 3.89 6.84
N ARG A 206 -6.23 3.40 8.07
CA ARG A 206 -5.39 2.27 8.50
C ARG A 206 -5.62 1.05 7.61
N LEU A 207 -4.62 0.17 7.52
CA LEU A 207 -4.84 -1.18 7.01
C LEU A 207 -5.91 -1.88 7.88
N VAL A 208 -6.78 -2.68 7.26
CA VAL A 208 -7.94 -3.28 7.94
C VAL A 208 -7.53 -4.31 9.00
N ASN A 209 -6.33 -4.91 8.87
CA ASN A 209 -5.87 -6.00 9.71
C ASN A 209 -4.34 -6.12 9.65
N ASP A 210 -3.70 -6.65 10.69
CA ASP A 210 -2.25 -6.95 10.70
C ASP A 210 -1.83 -7.94 9.59
N ASN A 211 -2.77 -8.74 9.05
CA ASN A 211 -2.49 -9.73 8.00
C ASN A 211 -2.96 -9.28 6.59
N SER A 212 -3.34 -8.01 6.42
CA SER A 212 -3.87 -7.49 5.14
C SER A 212 -3.14 -6.24 4.67
N TRP A 213 -2.64 -6.31 3.44
CA TRP A 213 -2.06 -5.17 2.72
C TRP A 213 -3.09 -4.29 2.00
N ASN A 214 -4.38 -4.56 2.17
CA ASN A 214 -5.45 -3.75 1.57
C ASN A 214 -5.94 -2.67 2.54
N SER A 215 -5.70 -1.42 2.20
CA SER A 215 -6.25 -0.26 2.92
C SER A 215 -7.77 -0.19 2.86
N ILE A 216 -8.39 0.44 3.87
CA ILE A 216 -9.85 0.69 3.86
C ILE A 216 -10.23 1.41 2.56
N HIS A 217 -9.50 2.45 2.16
CA HIS A 217 -9.79 3.15 0.90
C HIS A 217 -9.71 2.27 -0.36
N SER A 218 -8.76 1.34 -0.43
CA SER A 218 -8.69 0.38 -1.55
C SER A 218 -9.91 -0.53 -1.58
N GLN A 219 -10.36 -0.99 -0.40
CA GLN A 219 -11.56 -1.81 -0.27
C GLN A 219 -12.83 -1.02 -0.58
N THR A 220 -12.99 0.18 -0.03
CA THR A 220 -14.10 1.08 -0.32
C THR A 220 -14.15 1.42 -1.80
N SER A 221 -13.01 1.72 -2.45
CA SER A 221 -12.94 1.97 -3.88
C SER A 221 -13.45 0.78 -4.71
N ARG A 222 -13.13 -0.46 -4.30
CA ARG A 222 -13.70 -1.68 -4.94
C ARG A 222 -15.21 -1.77 -4.74
N LYS A 223 -15.72 -1.47 -3.54
CA LYS A 223 -17.16 -1.45 -3.22
C LYS A 223 -17.88 -0.37 -4.06
N VAL A 224 -17.37 0.86 -4.10
CA VAL A 224 -17.94 1.97 -4.90
C VAL A 224 -17.96 1.62 -6.38
N ARG A 225 -16.89 1.05 -6.96
CA ARG A 225 -16.91 0.58 -8.35
C ARG A 225 -17.94 -0.53 -8.60
N LYS A 226 -18.16 -1.42 -7.62
CA LYS A 226 -19.21 -2.45 -7.70
C LYS A 226 -20.59 -1.79 -7.72
N VAL A 227 -20.82 -0.78 -6.89
CA VAL A 227 -22.06 0.02 -6.91
C VAL A 227 -22.23 0.70 -8.26
N MET A 228 -21.21 1.40 -8.78
CA MET A 228 -21.26 2.02 -10.11
C MET A 228 -21.62 1.01 -11.21
N ARG A 229 -20.99 -0.17 -11.21
CA ARG A 229 -21.29 -1.22 -12.19
C ARG A 229 -22.74 -1.67 -12.09
N ASN A 230 -23.25 -1.84 -10.87
CA ASN A 230 -24.65 -2.22 -10.67
C ASN A 230 -25.57 -1.11 -11.22
N CYS A 231 -25.33 0.16 -10.91
CA CYS A 231 -26.09 1.27 -11.46
C CYS A 231 -26.07 1.31 -12.99
N LEU A 232 -24.89 1.11 -13.61
CA LEU A 232 -24.78 1.07 -15.08
C LEU A 232 -25.57 -0.09 -15.71
N ASN A 233 -25.64 -1.23 -15.03
CA ASN A 233 -26.47 -2.36 -15.48
C ASN A 233 -27.97 -2.09 -15.27
N ASP A 234 -28.33 -1.50 -14.14
CA ASP A 234 -29.72 -1.21 -13.77
C ASP A 234 -30.33 -0.12 -14.67
N LEU A 235 -29.52 0.79 -15.21
CA LEU A 235 -29.96 1.79 -16.18
C LEU A 235 -30.40 1.18 -17.53
N GLU A 236 -30.12 -0.10 -17.80
CA GLU A 236 -30.52 -0.80 -19.04
C GLU A 236 -30.17 -0.02 -20.32
N LEU A 237 -28.95 0.54 -20.37
CA LEU A 237 -28.52 1.41 -21.46
C LEU A 237 -28.69 0.72 -22.83
N ASN A 238 -29.46 1.35 -23.73
CA ASN A 238 -29.80 0.87 -25.08
C ASN A 238 -30.76 -0.32 -25.16
N GLY A 239 -31.62 -0.53 -24.16
CA GLY A 239 -32.67 -1.56 -24.20
C GLY A 239 -32.16 -3.01 -24.19
N SER A 240 -30.86 -3.20 -24.01
CA SER A 240 -30.24 -4.50 -23.81
C SER A 240 -30.41 -4.90 -22.35
N LYS A 241 -31.19 -5.95 -22.10
CA LYS A 241 -31.25 -6.61 -20.77
C LYS A 241 -29.96 -7.36 -20.41
N ALA A 242 -28.99 -7.43 -21.34
CA ALA A 242 -27.72 -8.10 -21.08
C ALA A 242 -26.83 -7.23 -20.19
N LYS A 243 -26.37 -7.80 -19.07
CA LYS A 243 -25.41 -7.16 -18.16
C LYS A 243 -24.11 -6.82 -18.89
N LEU A 244 -23.55 -5.65 -18.62
CA LEU A 244 -22.25 -5.24 -19.11
C LEU A 244 -21.19 -6.25 -18.68
N GLN A 245 -20.35 -6.67 -19.62
CA GLN A 245 -19.20 -7.50 -19.29
C GLN A 245 -18.20 -6.72 -18.42
N ASN A 246 -17.43 -7.43 -17.59
CA ASN A 246 -16.45 -6.83 -16.68
C ASN A 246 -15.46 -5.88 -17.37
N PRO A 247 -14.88 -6.20 -18.56
CA PRO A 247 -13.97 -5.29 -19.25
C PRO A 247 -14.66 -4.01 -19.75
N GLN A 248 -15.88 -4.13 -20.28
CA GLN A 248 -16.66 -3.01 -20.82
C GLN A 248 -17.06 -2.03 -19.71
N SER A 249 -17.66 -2.55 -18.62
CA SER A 249 -18.00 -1.74 -17.45
C SER A 249 -16.77 -1.09 -16.82
N GLY A 250 -15.64 -1.81 -16.76
CA GLY A 250 -14.38 -1.26 -16.26
C GLY A 250 -13.86 -0.09 -17.09
N ALA A 251 -13.92 -0.18 -18.42
CA ALA A 251 -13.52 0.91 -19.31
C ALA A 251 -14.44 2.14 -19.18
N MET A 252 -15.76 1.93 -19.11
CA MET A 252 -16.72 3.01 -18.92
C MET A 252 -16.52 3.73 -17.57
N ILE A 253 -16.39 2.98 -16.48
CA ILE A 253 -16.15 3.53 -15.14
C ILE A 253 -14.84 4.33 -15.12
N LYS A 254 -13.76 3.75 -15.68
CA LYS A 254 -12.47 4.44 -15.75
C LYS A 254 -12.59 5.77 -16.50
N GLU A 255 -13.21 5.75 -17.68
CA GLU A 255 -13.42 6.96 -18.48
C GLU A 255 -14.18 8.04 -17.72
N MET A 256 -15.25 7.68 -17.01
CA MET A 256 -16.04 8.63 -16.23
C MET A 256 -15.23 9.22 -15.06
N ILE A 257 -14.44 8.41 -14.36
CA ILE A 257 -13.63 8.90 -13.23
C ILE A 257 -12.58 9.93 -13.68
N ILE A 258 -12.01 9.77 -14.88
CA ILE A 258 -10.90 10.61 -15.39
C ILE A 258 -11.41 11.90 -16.05
N ARG A 259 -12.69 11.97 -16.42
CA ARG A 259 -13.28 13.10 -17.13
C ARG A 259 -13.46 14.33 -16.22
N THR A 260 -13.60 15.47 -16.87
CA THR A 260 -13.97 16.73 -16.21
C THR A 260 -15.45 16.69 -15.77
N PRO A 261 -15.83 17.47 -14.74
CA PRO A 261 -17.23 17.54 -14.29
C PRO A 261 -18.23 17.84 -15.41
N ASP A 262 -17.87 18.71 -16.36
CA ASP A 262 -18.74 19.05 -17.49
C ASP A 262 -19.00 17.84 -18.41
N LYS A 263 -17.98 17.02 -18.68
CA LYS A 263 -18.11 15.81 -19.49
C LYS A 263 -18.90 14.72 -18.76
N ASP A 264 -18.86 14.71 -17.44
CA ASP A 264 -19.69 13.82 -16.65
C ASP A 264 -21.15 14.22 -16.70
N ALA A 265 -21.45 15.52 -16.55
CA ALA A 265 -22.81 16.02 -16.68
C ALA A 265 -23.40 15.65 -18.04
N GLN A 266 -22.63 15.80 -19.11
CA GLN A 266 -23.03 15.34 -20.44
C GLN A 266 -23.26 13.81 -20.47
N THR A 267 -22.33 13.02 -19.95
CA THR A 267 -22.43 11.55 -19.93
C THR A 267 -23.64 11.06 -19.11
N ILE A 268 -23.91 11.71 -17.97
CA ILE A 268 -25.06 11.41 -17.12
C ILE A 268 -26.37 11.77 -17.83
N ASN A 269 -26.42 12.90 -18.52
CA ASN A 269 -27.58 13.29 -19.32
C ASN A 269 -27.81 12.32 -20.49
N ASP A 270 -26.74 11.87 -21.14
CA ASP A 270 -26.80 10.84 -22.18
C ASP A 270 -27.33 9.51 -21.61
N TYR A 271 -26.88 9.09 -20.44
CA TYR A 271 -27.39 7.87 -19.79
C TYR A 271 -28.84 8.01 -19.35
N ARG A 272 -29.22 9.18 -18.85
CA ARG A 272 -30.60 9.51 -18.50
C ARG A 272 -31.53 9.38 -19.71
N SER A 273 -31.11 9.86 -20.89
CA SER A 273 -31.91 9.78 -22.12
C SER A 273 -31.96 8.38 -22.75
N LYS A 274 -30.93 7.56 -22.54
CA LYS A 274 -30.82 6.19 -23.11
C LYS A 274 -31.27 5.08 -22.15
N SER A 275 -31.64 5.44 -20.93
CA SER A 275 -32.02 4.51 -19.89
C SER A 275 -33.37 3.85 -20.19
N GLY A 276 -33.50 2.56 -19.88
CA GLY A 276 -34.79 1.85 -19.88
C GLY A 276 -35.67 2.20 -18.67
N LEU A 277 -35.07 2.74 -17.60
CA LEU A 277 -35.78 3.20 -16.40
C LEU A 277 -36.47 4.56 -16.59
N THR A 278 -37.55 4.79 -15.86
CA THR A 278 -38.28 6.08 -15.81
C THR A 278 -38.62 6.49 -14.38
N GLY A 279 -38.99 7.77 -14.20
CA GLY A 279 -39.46 8.30 -12.92
C GLY A 279 -38.46 8.15 -11.77
N ALA A 280 -38.96 7.83 -10.57
CA ALA A 280 -38.15 7.76 -9.36
C ALA A 280 -37.02 6.70 -9.42
N ALA A 281 -37.22 5.60 -10.16
CA ALA A 281 -36.21 4.56 -10.31
C ALA A 281 -35.00 5.06 -11.12
N LEU A 282 -35.25 5.82 -12.19
CA LEU A 282 -34.20 6.48 -12.96
C LEU A 282 -33.44 7.49 -12.11
N GLU A 283 -34.15 8.39 -11.43
CA GLU A 283 -33.52 9.44 -10.62
C GLU A 283 -32.63 8.85 -9.51
N LYS A 284 -33.09 7.77 -8.86
CA LYS A 284 -32.29 7.08 -7.85
C LYS A 284 -30.97 6.55 -8.42
N GLN A 285 -31.00 5.88 -9.57
CA GLN A 285 -29.78 5.32 -10.17
C GLN A 285 -28.82 6.42 -10.65
N ILE A 286 -29.34 7.52 -11.19
CA ILE A 286 -28.52 8.68 -11.57
C ILE A 286 -27.90 9.36 -10.34
N SER A 287 -28.65 9.49 -9.24
CA SER A 287 -28.16 10.01 -7.95
C SER A 287 -27.00 9.17 -7.42
N ILE A 288 -27.17 7.84 -7.34
CA ILE A 288 -26.12 6.92 -6.87
C ILE A 288 -24.88 6.99 -7.79
N LEU A 289 -25.07 6.99 -9.11
CA LEU A 289 -23.96 7.09 -10.06
C LEU A 289 -23.18 8.39 -9.87
N SER A 290 -23.87 9.51 -9.67
CA SER A 290 -23.25 10.83 -9.42
C SER A 290 -22.45 10.84 -8.12
N LEU A 291 -23.01 10.30 -7.03
CA LEU A 291 -22.33 10.16 -5.74
C LEU A 291 -21.08 9.28 -5.84
N CYS A 292 -21.12 8.21 -6.63
CA CYS A 292 -19.93 7.37 -6.84
C CYS A 292 -18.80 8.11 -7.58
N LEU A 293 -19.15 8.91 -8.59
CA LEU A 293 -18.17 9.73 -9.32
C LEU A 293 -17.57 10.81 -8.42
N GLU A 294 -18.43 11.51 -7.66
CA GLU A 294 -18.01 12.48 -6.67
C GLU A 294 -17.08 11.86 -5.64
N TRP A 295 -17.41 10.66 -5.15
CA TRP A 295 -16.58 9.92 -4.20
C TRP A 295 -15.17 9.68 -4.75
N HIS A 296 -15.05 9.20 -6.00
CA HIS A 296 -13.76 8.97 -6.63
C HIS A 296 -12.95 10.25 -6.80
N ARG A 297 -13.59 11.37 -7.15
CA ARG A 297 -12.94 12.68 -7.28
C ARG A 297 -12.43 13.20 -5.94
N VAL A 298 -13.31 13.26 -4.93
CA VAL A 298 -12.96 13.77 -3.61
C VAL A 298 -11.84 12.92 -3.01
N ARG A 299 -11.89 11.60 -3.20
CA ARG A 299 -10.82 10.68 -2.79
C ARG A 299 -9.50 10.97 -3.51
N ASN A 300 -9.51 11.15 -4.84
CA ASN A 300 -8.29 11.47 -5.59
C ASN A 300 -7.70 12.82 -5.16
N SER A 301 -8.54 13.85 -4.99
CA SER A 301 -8.12 15.16 -4.47
C SER A 301 -7.53 15.05 -3.07
N TYR A 302 -8.15 14.26 -2.19
CA TYR A 302 -7.65 14.04 -0.83
C TYR A 302 -6.30 13.32 -0.82
N GLN A 303 -6.15 12.25 -1.62
CA GLN A 303 -4.89 11.52 -1.74
C GLN A 303 -3.77 12.43 -2.26
N LYS A 304 -4.05 13.27 -3.26
CA LYS A 304 -3.13 14.28 -3.76
C LYS A 304 -2.72 15.26 -2.66
N ALA A 305 -3.67 15.77 -1.89
CA ALA A 305 -3.40 16.71 -0.80
C ALA A 305 -2.51 16.09 0.28
N ILE A 306 -2.75 14.83 0.68
CA ILE A 306 -1.92 14.12 1.68
C ILE A 306 -0.48 14.00 1.20
N VAL A 307 -0.26 13.49 -0.02
CA VAL A 307 1.09 13.30 -0.55
C VAL A 307 1.82 14.63 -0.69
N SER A 308 1.14 15.67 -1.19
CA SER A 308 1.71 17.01 -1.29
C SER A 308 2.08 17.57 0.08
N TYR A 309 1.20 17.43 1.08
CA TYR A 309 1.45 17.88 2.44
C TYR A 309 2.66 17.18 3.07
N SER A 310 2.77 15.85 2.96
CA SER A 310 3.92 15.10 3.48
C SER A 310 5.24 15.57 2.85
N ARG A 311 5.25 15.73 1.51
CA ARG A 311 6.42 16.27 0.80
C ARG A 311 6.79 17.68 1.26
N GLN A 312 5.80 18.58 1.36
CA GLN A 312 6.01 19.95 1.83
C GLN A 312 6.60 19.97 3.25
N LYS A 313 6.09 19.12 4.14
CA LYS A 313 6.61 18.97 5.51
C LYS A 313 8.06 18.50 5.52
N LYS A 314 8.40 17.51 4.70
CA LYS A 314 9.75 16.97 4.58
C LYS A 314 10.74 18.00 4.02
N GLU A 315 10.38 18.68 2.94
CA GLU A 315 11.19 19.74 2.34
C GLU A 315 11.39 20.89 3.33
N SER A 316 10.33 21.31 4.02
CA SER A 316 10.41 22.35 5.06
C SER A 316 11.32 21.95 6.23
N ALA A 317 11.27 20.69 6.68
CA ALA A 317 12.11 20.22 7.79
C ALA A 317 13.62 20.25 7.47
N GLN A 318 13.97 20.19 6.18
CA GLN A 318 15.36 20.23 5.70
C GLN A 318 15.84 21.66 5.38
N MET A 319 14.96 22.67 5.45
CA MET A 319 15.28 24.05 5.08
C MET A 319 15.65 24.93 6.28
N PRO A 320 16.65 25.82 6.13
CA PRO A 320 16.92 26.86 7.11
C PRO A 320 15.72 27.81 7.29
N PRO A 321 15.47 28.36 8.50
CA PRO A 321 14.33 29.24 8.76
C PRO A 321 14.20 30.43 7.77
N ALA A 322 15.32 31.00 7.34
CA ALA A 322 15.33 32.12 6.39
C ALA A 322 14.80 31.77 4.99
N ARG A 323 14.82 30.48 4.59
CA ARG A 323 14.31 30.00 3.29
C ARG A 323 12.89 29.47 3.35
N LEU A 324 12.34 29.21 4.54
CA LEU A 324 10.98 28.70 4.72
C LEU A 324 9.92 29.67 4.20
N GLU A 325 10.09 30.96 4.46
CA GLU A 325 9.12 31.97 4.04
C GLU A 325 9.10 32.15 2.52
N GLU A 326 10.28 32.07 1.88
CA GLU A 326 10.40 32.08 0.42
C GLU A 326 9.78 30.82 -0.19
N TYR A 327 10.00 29.65 0.41
CA TYR A 327 9.42 28.38 -0.01
C TYR A 327 7.88 28.40 0.07
N ARG A 328 7.31 28.86 1.19
CA ARG A 328 5.85 29.03 1.35
C ARG A 328 5.26 29.99 0.31
N ARG A 329 5.95 31.11 0.04
CA ARG A 329 5.53 32.07 -0.98
C ARG A 329 5.56 31.47 -2.39
N LYS A 330 6.54 30.62 -2.69
CA LYS A 330 6.63 29.90 -3.99
C LYS A 330 5.50 28.89 -4.16
N LEU A 331 5.09 28.22 -3.09
CA LEU A 331 3.97 27.29 -3.13
C LEU A 331 2.65 28.00 -3.41
N GLY A 332 2.42 29.19 -2.85
CA GLY A 332 1.20 29.97 -3.12
C GLY A 332 -0.07 29.15 -2.90
N ASP A 333 -0.89 29.02 -3.95
CA ASP A 333 -2.13 28.23 -3.94
C ASP A 333 -1.91 26.71 -3.85
N GLU A 334 -0.67 26.24 -4.08
CA GLU A 334 -0.30 24.83 -3.92
C GLU A 334 0.08 24.46 -2.48
N LEU A 335 0.15 25.45 -1.57
CA LEU A 335 0.43 25.19 -0.16
C LEU A 335 -0.73 24.41 0.47
N ILE A 336 -0.44 23.19 0.93
CA ILE A 336 -1.42 22.38 1.64
C ILE A 336 -1.24 22.60 3.13
N THR A 337 -2.29 23.04 3.80
CA THR A 337 -2.33 23.23 5.26
C THR A 337 -3.11 22.09 5.92
N ASP A 338 -3.00 21.98 7.25
CA ASP A 338 -3.83 21.06 8.04
C ASP A 338 -5.33 21.30 7.82
N GLU A 339 -5.73 22.55 7.60
CA GLU A 339 -7.11 22.92 7.33
C GLU A 339 -7.58 22.43 5.95
N VAL A 340 -6.74 22.52 4.92
CA VAL A 340 -7.03 21.97 3.59
C VAL A 340 -7.16 20.45 3.66
N LEU A 341 -6.26 19.77 4.39
CA LEU A 341 -6.36 18.32 4.62
C LEU A 341 -7.65 17.93 5.35
N ARG A 342 -8.02 18.67 6.40
CA ARG A 342 -9.25 18.46 7.15
C ARG A 342 -10.48 18.62 6.25
N TYR A 343 -10.53 19.67 5.43
CA TYR A 343 -11.60 19.91 4.46
C TYR A 343 -11.79 18.73 3.50
N HIS A 344 -10.70 18.23 2.89
CA HIS A 344 -10.78 17.08 2.00
C HIS A 344 -11.27 15.81 2.71
N ARG A 345 -10.81 15.57 3.95
CA ARG A 345 -11.24 14.42 4.76
C ARG A 345 -12.73 14.49 5.11
N GLU A 346 -13.22 15.66 5.52
CA GLU A 346 -14.62 15.88 5.86
C GLU A 346 -15.53 15.69 4.65
N ASN A 347 -15.11 16.21 3.48
CA ASN A 347 -15.84 15.99 2.23
C ASN A 347 -15.90 14.51 1.84
N LEU A 348 -14.77 13.79 1.95
CA LEU A 348 -14.76 12.35 1.63
C LEU A 348 -15.71 11.58 2.56
N SER A 349 -15.70 11.91 3.85
CA SER A 349 -16.63 11.34 4.84
C SER A 349 -18.09 11.64 4.49
N LYS A 350 -18.40 12.90 4.17
CA LYS A 350 -19.75 13.35 3.79
C LYS A 350 -20.28 12.60 2.56
N VAL A 351 -19.50 12.54 1.48
CA VAL A 351 -19.91 11.85 0.24
C VAL A 351 -20.05 10.35 0.48
N THR A 352 -19.18 9.75 1.29
CA THR A 352 -19.30 8.32 1.61
C THR A 352 -20.60 8.02 2.37
N LYS A 353 -20.96 8.83 3.37
CA LYS A 353 -22.22 8.67 4.11
C LYS A 353 -23.45 8.87 3.22
N ALA A 354 -23.41 9.85 2.33
CA ALA A 354 -24.48 10.08 1.36
C ALA A 354 -24.66 8.85 0.45
N LEU A 355 -23.56 8.28 -0.04
CA LEU A 355 -23.58 7.07 -0.86
C LEU A 355 -24.12 5.85 -0.10
N GLU A 356 -23.74 5.66 1.16
CA GLU A 356 -24.27 4.58 2.01
C GLU A 356 -25.78 4.69 2.19
N SER A 357 -26.28 5.91 2.46
CA SER A 357 -27.70 6.19 2.60
C SER A 357 -28.48 5.90 1.30
N GLU A 358 -27.95 6.35 0.16
CA GLU A 358 -28.66 6.29 -1.12
C GLU A 358 -28.64 4.88 -1.73
N ALA A 359 -27.50 4.19 -1.64
CA ALA A 359 -27.32 2.88 -2.25
C ALA A 359 -28.05 1.75 -1.49
N SER A 360 -28.58 2.03 -0.29
CA SER A 360 -29.27 1.05 0.57
C SER A 360 -28.46 -0.24 0.75
N THR A 361 -27.14 -0.16 0.68
CA THR A 361 -26.27 -1.33 0.65
C THR A 361 -26.18 -1.92 2.05
N SER A 362 -26.51 -3.20 2.19
CA SER A 362 -26.29 -4.02 3.40
C SER A 362 -24.81 -4.24 3.75
N LEU A 363 -23.91 -3.46 3.16
CA LEU A 363 -22.46 -3.52 3.34
C LEU A 363 -21.99 -2.12 3.73
N PRO A 364 -21.63 -1.88 5.00
CA PRO A 364 -21.02 -0.63 5.39
C PRO A 364 -19.76 -0.38 4.53
N LEU A 365 -19.59 0.83 4.03
CA LEU A 365 -18.38 1.20 3.28
C LEU A 365 -17.18 1.40 4.22
N TRP A 366 -17.43 1.56 5.53
CA TRP A 366 -16.45 1.82 6.60
C TRP A 366 -16.27 0.72 7.67
N SER A 367 -17.00 -0.41 7.61
CA SER A 367 -16.83 -1.50 8.60
C SER A 367 -15.55 -2.28 8.40
#